data_AF-A0A660W437-F1
#
_entry.id   AF-A0A660W437-F1
#
_cell.length_a   1.000
_cell.length_b   1.000
_cell.length_c   1.000
_cell.angle_alpha   90.00
_cell.angle_beta   90.00
_cell.angle_gamma   90.00
#
_symmetry.space_group_name_H-M   'P 1'
#
loop_
_entity.id
_entity.type
_entity.pdbx_description
1 polymer ?
#
loop_
_entity_poly.entity_id
_entity_poly.type
_entity_poly.pdbx_seq_one_letter_code
_entity_poly.pdbx_strand_id
1 'polypeptide(L)' 'GLTQAQLAKRLGIRQNMVSDYERGRRTYSDAMARRLGKTLKVKEEHLKHASS' A
#
# COMPACT_ATOMS: atom_id res chain seq x y z
N GLY A 1 -8.00 8.19 -3.40
CA GLY A 1 -6.85 7.40 -2.88
C GLY A 1 -7.34 6.05 -2.36
N LEU A 2 -6.45 5.09 -2.04
CA LEU A 2 -6.88 3.83 -1.40
C LEU A 2 -7.18 4.08 0.08
N THR A 3 -8.19 3.40 0.62
CA THR A 3 -8.35 3.33 2.08
C THR A 3 -7.29 2.41 2.69
N GLN A 4 -7.00 2.55 3.98
CA GLN A 4 -6.08 1.65 4.69
C GLN A 4 -6.53 0.18 4.58
N ALA A 5 -7.84 -0.09 4.59
CA ALA A 5 -8.39 -1.43 4.42
C ALA A 5 -8.15 -1.98 3.00
N GLN A 6 -8.32 -1.15 1.97
CA GLN A 6 -8.04 -1.56 0.58
C GLN A 6 -6.56 -1.81 0.36
N LEU A 7 -5.68 -0.97 0.92
CA LEU A 7 -4.24 -1.17 0.85
C LEU A 7 -3.83 -2.46 1.57
N ALA A 8 -4.37 -2.69 2.76
CA ALA A 8 -4.12 -3.90 3.54
C ALA A 8 -4.56 -5.16 2.80
N LYS A 9 -5.74 -5.15 2.16
CA LYS A 9 -6.23 -6.24 1.31
C LYS A 9 -5.29 -6.53 0.14
N ARG A 10 -4.83 -5.48 -0.56
CA ARG A 10 -3.90 -5.62 -1.70
C ARG A 10 -2.52 -6.13 -1.29
N LEU A 11 -2.07 -5.71 -0.12
CA LEU A 11 -0.82 -6.19 0.46
C LEU A 11 -1.00 -7.60 1.07
N GLY A 12 -2.19 -8.04 1.45
CA GLY A 12 -2.36 -9.29 2.19
C GLY A 12 -1.82 -9.19 3.62
N ILE A 13 -2.07 -8.06 4.28
CA ILE A 13 -1.78 -7.84 5.71
C ILE A 13 -3.02 -7.33 6.43
N ARG A 14 -2.97 -7.30 7.75
CA ARG A 14 -4.02 -6.69 8.57
C ARG A 14 -4.00 -5.17 8.42
N GLN A 15 -5.18 -4.53 8.45
CA GLN A 15 -5.29 -3.07 8.28
C GLN A 15 -4.58 -2.29 9.39
N ASN A 16 -4.58 -2.81 10.62
CA ASN A 16 -3.84 -2.17 11.72
C ASN A 16 -2.34 -2.06 11.43
N MET A 17 -1.75 -3.00 10.69
CA MET A 17 -0.34 -2.92 10.28
C MET A 17 -0.08 -1.74 9.33
N VAL A 18 -1.01 -1.47 8.40
CA VAL A 18 -0.92 -0.28 7.53
C VAL A 18 -0.99 1.00 8.36
N SER A 19 -1.94 1.04 9.29
CA SER A 19 -2.10 2.14 10.24
C SER A 19 -0.84 2.38 11.10
N ASP A 20 -0.15 1.33 11.51
CA ASP A 20 1.10 1.43 12.29
C ASP A 20 2.27 1.94 11.44
N TYR A 21 2.37 1.51 10.17
CA TYR A 21 3.37 2.02 9.24
C TYR A 21 3.19 3.52 8.98
N GLU A 22 1.96 3.96 8.69
CA GLU A 22 1.67 5.37 8.40
C GLU A 22 1.89 6.29 9.61
N ARG A 23 1.75 5.76 10.82
CA ARG A 23 2.02 6.50 12.06
C ARG A 23 3.45 6.36 12.58
N GLY A 24 4.32 5.66 11.85
CA GLY A 24 5.71 5.42 12.24
C GLY A 24 5.88 4.53 13.48
N ARG A 25 4.83 3.83 13.91
CA ARG A 25 4.87 2.92 15.08
C ARG A 25 5.55 1.59 14.78
N ARG A 26 5.76 1.31 13.49
CA ARG A 26 6.39 0.07 13.02
C ARG A 26 7.28 0.35 11.81
N THR A 27 8.45 -0.26 11.79
CA THR A 27 9.32 -0.33 10.62
C THR A 27 8.93 -1.52 9.73
N TYR A 28 9.09 -1.36 8.43
CA TYR A 28 8.88 -2.44 7.46
C TYR A 28 10.20 -3.13 7.11
N SER A 29 10.14 -4.43 6.81
CA SER A 29 11.28 -5.15 6.22
C SER A 29 11.48 -4.76 4.75
N ASP A 30 12.66 -5.03 4.19
CA ASP A 30 12.94 -4.77 2.77
C ASP A 30 11.95 -5.50 1.84
N ALA A 31 11.54 -6.71 2.20
CA ALA A 31 10.54 -7.46 1.44
C ALA A 31 9.18 -6.75 1.43
N MET A 32 8.78 -6.16 2.57
CA MET A 32 7.55 -5.38 2.68
C MET A 32 7.65 -4.05 1.93
N ALA A 33 8.81 -3.37 1.98
CA ALA A 33 9.08 -2.15 1.21
C ALA A 33 8.95 -2.41 -0.30
N ARG A 34 9.54 -3.50 -0.80
CA ARG A 34 9.40 -3.92 -2.21
C ARG A 34 7.94 -4.18 -2.58
N ARG A 35 7.19 -4.86 -1.71
CA ARG A 35 5.78 -5.15 -1.93
C ARG A 35 4.92 -3.88 -1.97
N LEU A 36 5.14 -2.96 -1.03
CA LEU A 36 4.51 -1.63 -1.00
C LEU A 36 4.77 -0.87 -2.31
N GLY A 37 6.03 -0.81 -2.74
CA GLY A 37 6.40 -0.16 -3.99
C GLY A 37 5.66 -0.74 -5.21
N LYS A 38 5.61 -2.07 -5.32
CA LYS A 38 4.88 -2.75 -6.42
C LYS A 38 3.38 -2.43 -6.38
N THR A 39 2.74 -2.52 -5.22
CA THR A 39 1.30 -2.26 -5.07
C THR A 39 0.92 -0.81 -5.40
N LEU A 40 1.76 0.16 -5.03
CA LEU A 40 1.49 1.57 -5.29
C LEU A 40 1.78 1.96 -6.75
N LYS A 41 2.83 1.42 -7.37
CA LYS A 41 3.12 1.64 -8.81
C LYS A 41 2.03 1.10 -9.73
N VAL A 42 1.47 -0.09 -9.43
CA VAL A 42 0.29 -0.62 -10.14
C VAL A 42 -0.93 0.32 -10.02
N LYS A 43 -1.02 1.09 -8.93
CA LYS A 43 -2.07 2.10 -8.75
C LYS A 43 -1.79 3.36 -9.58
N GLU A 44 -0.54 3.80 -9.68
CA GLU A 44 -0.16 4.93 -10.54
C GLU A 44 -0.43 4.64 -12.01
N GLU A 45 -0.13 3.43 -12.46
CA GLU A 45 -0.45 2.97 -13.82
C GLU A 45 -1.97 2.99 -14.08
N HIS A 46 -2.79 2.49 -13.13
CA HIS A 46 -4.26 2.58 -13.25
C HIS A 46 -4.80 4.01 -13.22
N LEU A 47 -4.18 4.93 -12.48
CA LEU A 47 -4.60 6.33 -12.45
C LEU A 47 -4.41 7.01 -13.82
N LYS A 48 -3.38 6.62 -14.58
CA LYS A 48 -3.11 7.19 -15.91
C LYS A 48 -4.15 6.79 -16.96
N HIS A 49 -4.86 5.68 -16.78
CA HIS A 49 -5.85 5.17 -17.74
C HIS A 49 -7.30 5.55 -17.44
N ALA A 50 -7.61 6.02 -16.22
CA ALA A 50 -8.97 6.42 -15.82
C ALA A 50 -9.28 7.91 -16.11
N SER A 51 -8.42 8.61 -16.84
CA SER A 51 -8.54 10.05 -17.15
C SER A 51 -8.65 10.34 -18.66
N SER A 52 -9.12 9.37 -19.46
CA SER A 52 -9.32 9.51 -20.91
C SER A 52 -10.79 9.35 -21.27
#